data_AF-A0A7Z0LHN6-F1
#
_entry.id   AF-A0A7Z0LHN6-F1
#
_cell.length_a   1.000
_cell.length_b   1.000
_cell.length_c   1.000
_cell.angle_alpha   90.00
_cell.angle_beta   90.00
_cell.angle_gamma   90.00
#
_symmetry.space_group_name_H-M   'P 1'
#
loop_
_entity.id
_entity.type
_entity.pdbx_description
1 polymer ?
#
loop_
_entity_poly.entity_id
_entity_poly.type
_entity_poly.pdbx_seq_one_letter_code
_entity_poly.pdbx_strand_id
1 'polypeptide(L)'
;MSQTELNEMIEKHRLWLNNEVGGVRLNLSGAYLSDADLRYANLSDANLSDANLRYANLRNADLNYANLRYVKAIAFIEYMAKDYDEKH
;
A
#
# COMPACT_ATOMS: atom_id res chain seq x y z
N MET A 1 -3.16 -8.29 8.30
CA MET A 1 -2.32 -9.20 7.50
C MET A 1 -0.89 -9.01 7.92
N SER A 2 -0.08 -10.06 7.84
CA SER A 2 1.36 -10.00 8.06
C SER A 2 2.08 -9.47 6.81
N GLN A 3 3.32 -9.00 6.98
CA GLN A 3 4.15 -8.58 5.84
C GLN A 3 4.43 -9.74 4.88
N THR A 4 4.57 -10.97 5.39
CA THR A 4 4.76 -12.17 4.55
C THR A 4 3.55 -12.41 3.65
N GLU A 5 2.34 -12.40 4.21
CA GLU A 5 1.10 -12.55 3.43
C GLU A 5 0.96 -11.44 2.38
N LEU A 6 1.27 -10.19 2.76
CA LEU A 6 1.26 -9.06 1.84
C LEU A 6 2.25 -9.24 0.68
N ASN A 7 3.47 -9.69 0.97
CA ASN A 7 4.49 -9.95 -0.04
C ASN A 7 4.09 -11.08 -0.98
N GLU A 8 3.46 -12.15 -0.47
CA GLU A 8 2.92 -13.23 -1.30
C GLU A 8 1.82 -12.73 -2.26
N MET A 9 0.95 -11.83 -1.78
CA MET A 9 -0.07 -11.22 -2.63
C MET A 9 0.54 -10.32 -3.71
N ILE A 10 1.57 -9.54 -3.37
CA ILE A 10 2.32 -8.72 -4.34
C ILE A 10 3.03 -9.60 -5.37
N GLU A 11 3.56 -10.74 -4.97
CA GLU A 11 4.20 -11.67 -5.91
C GLU A 11 3.18 -12.27 -6.89
N LYS A 12 2.00 -12.66 -6.41
CA LYS A 12 0.90 -13.09 -7.30
C LYS A 12 0.46 -11.97 -8.25
N HIS A 13 0.52 -10.73 -7.82
CA HIS A 13 0.25 -9.58 -8.69
C HIS A 13 1.32 -9.37 -9.74
N ARG A 14 2.60 -9.57 -9.40
CA ARG A 14 3.71 -9.57 -10.36
C ARG A 14 3.50 -10.61 -11.46
N LEU A 15 3.10 -11.84 -11.07
CA LEU A 15 2.77 -12.89 -12.03
C LEU A 15 1.61 -12.44 -12.95
N TRP A 16 0.59 -11.78 -12.41
CA TRP A 16 -0.53 -11.27 -13.18
C TRP A 16 -0.11 -10.21 -14.22
N LEU A 17 0.71 -9.24 -13.81
CA LEU A 17 1.24 -8.20 -14.71
C LEU A 17 2.05 -8.79 -15.87
N ASN A 18 2.72 -9.91 -15.62
CA ASN A 18 3.54 -10.60 -16.62
C ASN A 18 2.77 -11.64 -17.46
N ASN A 19 1.46 -11.80 -17.25
CA ASN A 19 0.64 -12.87 -17.85
C ASN A 19 1.16 -14.29 -17.53
N GLU A 20 1.73 -14.48 -16.34
CA GLU A 20 2.24 -15.77 -15.85
C GLU A 20 1.14 -16.58 -15.13
N VAL A 21 1.26 -17.91 -15.15
CA VAL A 21 0.30 -18.82 -14.52
C VAL A 21 0.26 -18.61 -13.01
N GLY A 22 -0.95 -18.58 -12.43
CA GLY A 22 -1.15 -18.35 -11.00
C GLY A 22 -1.17 -16.87 -10.59
N GLY A 23 -1.03 -15.97 -11.55
CA GLY A 23 -1.16 -14.54 -11.33
C GLY A 23 -2.58 -14.10 -11.00
N VAL A 24 -2.71 -13.23 -10.00
CA VAL A 24 -3.96 -12.60 -9.61
C VAL A 24 -3.78 -11.10 -9.43
N ARG A 25 -4.65 -10.31 -10.05
CA ARG A 25 -4.68 -8.85 -9.87
C ARG A 25 -4.86 -8.51 -8.39
N LEU A 26 -3.99 -7.66 -7.85
CA LEU A 26 -3.98 -7.29 -6.44
C LEU A 26 -5.24 -6.50 -6.07
N ASN A 27 -5.98 -7.03 -5.10
CA ASN A 27 -7.08 -6.35 -4.46
C ASN A 27 -6.80 -6.21 -2.96
N LEU A 28 -6.47 -5.00 -2.56
CA LEU A 28 -6.25 -4.56 -1.18
C LEU A 28 -7.33 -3.55 -0.75
N SER A 29 -8.52 -3.60 -1.36
CA SER A 29 -9.61 -2.72 -0.98
C SER A 29 -9.97 -2.89 0.50
N GLY A 30 -10.03 -1.78 1.25
CA GLY A 30 -10.31 -1.77 2.68
C GLY A 30 -9.20 -2.39 3.55
N ALA A 31 -8.05 -2.72 2.99
CA ALA A 31 -6.97 -3.37 3.73
C ALA A 31 -6.37 -2.43 4.80
N TYR A 32 -6.06 -3.00 5.96
CA TYR A 32 -5.27 -2.34 7.00
C TYR A 32 -3.78 -2.56 6.69
N LEU A 33 -3.15 -1.55 6.09
CA LEU A 33 -1.75 -1.53 5.65
C LEU A 33 -0.95 -0.46 6.41
N SER A 34 -1.41 -0.06 7.60
CA SER A 34 -0.67 0.87 8.44
C SER A 34 0.73 0.33 8.71
N ASP A 35 1.74 1.19 8.62
CA ASP A 35 3.16 0.86 8.88
C ASP A 35 3.73 -0.24 7.96
N ALA A 36 3.02 -0.64 6.90
CA ALA A 36 3.49 -1.67 5.97
C ALA A 36 4.72 -1.21 5.19
N ASP A 37 5.66 -2.13 4.97
CA ASP A 37 6.78 -1.89 4.06
C ASP A 37 6.37 -2.28 2.64
N LEU A 38 6.13 -1.26 1.81
CA LEU A 38 5.74 -1.38 0.40
C LEU A 38 6.82 -0.79 -0.53
N ARG A 39 8.07 -0.66 -0.03
CA ARG A 39 9.17 -0.10 -0.82
C ARG A 39 9.40 -0.93 -2.07
N TYR A 40 9.56 -0.27 -3.20
CA TYR A 40 9.79 -0.89 -4.51
C TYR A 40 8.67 -1.84 -4.98
N ALA A 41 7.52 -1.90 -4.29
CA ALA A 41 6.42 -2.75 -4.68
C ALA A 41 5.83 -2.27 -6.01
N ASN A 42 5.62 -3.19 -6.96
CA ASN A 42 4.81 -2.90 -8.13
C ASN A 42 3.34 -3.11 -7.76
N LEU A 43 2.63 -2.01 -7.50
CA LEU A 43 1.20 -1.96 -7.18
C LEU A 43 0.41 -1.34 -8.35
N SER A 44 1.00 -1.31 -9.55
CA SER A 44 0.31 -0.80 -10.74
C SER A 44 -0.96 -1.60 -11.00
N ASP A 45 -2.01 -0.92 -11.43
CA ASP A 45 -3.35 -1.50 -11.62
C ASP A 45 -3.99 -2.13 -10.36
N ALA A 46 -3.38 -2.05 -9.18
CA ALA A 46 -3.95 -2.64 -7.96
C ALA A 46 -5.20 -1.89 -7.49
N ASN A 47 -6.13 -2.60 -6.85
CA ASN A 47 -7.23 -1.96 -6.14
C ASN A 47 -6.86 -1.68 -4.68
N LEU A 48 -6.64 -0.43 -4.32
CA LEU A 48 -6.31 0.03 -2.96
C LEU A 48 -7.46 0.86 -2.35
N SER A 49 -8.67 0.84 -2.92
CA SER A 49 -9.77 1.69 -2.45
C SER A 49 -10.07 1.46 -0.96
N ASP A 50 -10.30 2.53 -0.20
CA ASP A 50 -10.59 2.47 1.24
C ASP A 50 -9.45 1.87 2.11
N ALA A 51 -8.29 1.57 1.54
CA ALA A 51 -7.16 1.03 2.30
C ALA A 51 -6.60 2.07 3.28
N ASN A 52 -6.12 1.60 4.43
CA ASN A 52 -5.39 2.41 5.39
C ASN A 52 -3.89 2.26 5.17
N LEU A 53 -3.26 3.27 4.57
CA LEU A 53 -1.82 3.37 4.28
C LEU A 53 -1.09 4.33 5.24
N ARG A 54 -1.68 4.66 6.40
CA ARG A 54 -1.01 5.53 7.39
C ARG A 54 0.37 4.95 7.76
N TYR A 55 1.41 5.77 7.63
CA TYR A 55 2.81 5.38 7.90
C TYR A 55 3.38 4.26 7.01
N ALA A 56 2.65 3.80 5.99
CA ALA A 56 3.18 2.81 5.05
C ALA A 56 4.37 3.41 4.27
N ASN A 57 5.43 2.63 4.11
CA ASN A 57 6.60 3.05 3.35
C ASN A 57 6.41 2.74 1.86
N LEU A 58 5.98 3.74 1.09
CA LEU A 58 5.76 3.64 -0.36
C LEU A 58 6.95 4.13 -1.20
N ARG A 59 8.14 4.27 -0.61
CA ARG A 59 9.30 4.79 -1.35
C ARG A 59 9.59 3.91 -2.56
N ASN A 60 9.61 4.52 -3.74
CA ASN A 60 9.82 3.87 -5.05
C ASN A 60 8.75 2.81 -5.41
N ALA A 61 7.59 2.79 -4.76
CA ALA A 61 6.48 1.94 -5.18
C ALA A 61 5.88 2.44 -6.50
N ASP A 62 5.53 1.52 -7.40
CA ASP A 62 4.77 1.86 -8.61
C ASP A 62 3.27 1.80 -8.30
N LEU A 63 2.58 2.93 -8.43
CA LEU A 63 1.14 3.08 -8.20
C LEU A 63 0.39 3.49 -9.48
N ASN A 64 1.01 3.35 -10.66
CA ASN A 64 0.37 3.71 -11.92
C ASN A 64 -0.96 2.96 -12.10
N TYR A 65 -2.03 3.68 -12.42
CA TYR A 65 -3.39 3.13 -12.60
C TYR A 65 -3.99 2.44 -11.36
N ALA A 66 -3.35 2.53 -10.19
CA ALA A 66 -3.92 2.00 -8.96
C ALA A 66 -5.18 2.77 -8.55
N ASN A 67 -6.20 2.06 -8.07
CA ASN A 67 -7.39 2.69 -7.52
C ASN A 67 -7.12 3.14 -6.07
N LEU A 68 -6.87 4.44 -5.88
CA LEU A 68 -6.56 5.05 -4.58
C LEU A 68 -7.75 5.81 -3.96
N ARG A 69 -8.98 5.55 -4.43
CA ARG A 69 -10.18 6.22 -3.88
C ARG A 69 -10.31 5.96 -2.38
N TYR A 70 -10.56 7.02 -1.61
CA TYR A 70 -10.82 6.95 -0.17
C TYR A 70 -9.69 6.32 0.67
N VAL A 71 -8.48 6.22 0.13
CA VAL A 71 -7.31 5.77 0.90
C VAL A 71 -7.08 6.70 2.08
N LYS A 72 -6.83 6.11 3.25
CA LYS A 72 -6.36 6.84 4.43
C LYS A 72 -4.84 6.88 4.38
N ALA A 73 -4.28 7.95 3.85
CA ALA A 73 -2.88 8.30 4.06
C ALA A 73 -2.74 9.16 5.31
N ILE A 74 -1.52 9.54 5.68
CA ILE A 74 -1.34 10.50 6.77
C ILE A 74 -2.09 11.79 6.41
N ALA A 75 -2.96 12.26 7.31
CA ALA A 75 -3.48 13.60 7.19
C ALA A 75 -2.28 14.53 7.46
N PHE A 76 -2.05 15.53 6.61
CA PHE A 76 -1.00 16.54 6.82
C PHE A 76 -1.04 17.11 8.27
N ILE A 77 -2.24 17.15 8.87
CA ILE A 77 -2.48 17.56 10.25
C ILE A 77 -2.01 16.53 11.30
N GLU A 78 -2.23 15.22 11.09
CA GLU A 78 -1.82 14.17 12.05
C GLU A 78 -0.29 14.07 12.16
N TYR A 79 0.43 14.28 11.06
CA TYR A 79 1.90 14.31 11.06
C TYR A 79 2.44 15.53 11.82
N MET A 80 1.91 16.72 11.52
CA MET A 80 2.32 17.98 12.18
C MET A 80 1.99 18.01 13.67
N ALA A 81 0.94 17.29 14.11
CA ALA A 81 0.59 17.18 15.52
C ALA A 81 1.60 16.33 16.32
N LYS A 82 2.20 15.29 15.73
CA LYS A 82 3.22 14.45 16.39
C LYS A 82 4.54 15.19 16.62
N ASP A 83 4.98 15.98 15.64
CA ASP A 83 6.19 16.81 15.79
C ASP A 83 6.04 17.93 16.84
N TYR A 84 4.80 18.30 17.19
CA TYR A 84 4.51 19.34 18.18
C TYR A 84 4.53 18.82 19.63
N ASP A 85 4.20 17.54 19.83
CA ASP A 85 4.13 16.91 21.16
C ASP A 85 5.51 16.42 21.66
N GLU A 86 6.47 16.17 20.75
CA GLU A 86 7.83 15.71 21.11
C GLU A 86 8.82 16.86 21.43
N LYS A 87 8.38 18.12 21.42
CA LYS A 87 9.23 19.31 21.67
C LYS A 87 9.01 20.03 23.00
N HIS A 88 8.31 19.41 23.96
CA HIS A 88 8.12 19.95 25.32
C HIS A 88 8.46 18.90 26.36
#